data_AF-A0A183KU90-F1
#
_entry.id   AF-A0A183KU90-F1
#
_cell.length_a   1.000
_cell.length_b   1.000
_cell.length_c   1.000
_cell.angle_alpha   90.00
_cell.angle_beta   90.00
_cell.angle_gamma   90.00
#
_symmetry.space_group_name_H-M   'P 1'
#
loop_
_entity.id
_entity.type
_entity.pdbx_description
1 polymer ?
#
loop_
_entity_poly.entity_id
_entity_poly.type
_entity_poly.pdbx_seq_one_letter_code
_entity_poly.pdbx_strand_id
1 'polypeptide(L)'
;MNNSATIITRQTGTFRSNCIDCLDRTNVIQSMLSWCALEQAMIEIGILQGTVSRTADASTTSPLSHLWPGFGFRFKSIWANNADYCSLQYAGTPALKTDFTRTAHWTEKATYVLFWGGASVLSALAIFAYGDDFVDHPRFCPD
;
A
#
# COMPACT_ATOMS: atom_id res chain seq x y z
N MET A 1 -39.18 -30.50 9.53
CA MET A 1 -37.93 -29.94 10.09
C MET A 1 -38.17 -28.47 10.36
N ASN A 2 -38.43 -28.08 11.61
CA ASN A 2 -38.68 -26.68 11.96
C ASN A 2 -37.33 -25.97 12.17
N ASN A 3 -36.83 -25.28 11.14
CA ASN A 3 -35.64 -24.43 11.23
C ASN A 3 -35.99 -23.07 11.87
N SER A 4 -36.26 -23.06 13.18
CA SER A 4 -36.38 -21.80 13.92
C SER A 4 -34.98 -21.28 14.25
N ALA A 5 -34.37 -20.54 13.33
CA ALA A 5 -33.08 -19.89 13.56
C ALA A 5 -33.24 -18.81 14.66
N THR A 6 -32.52 -18.97 15.77
CA THR A 6 -32.52 -17.99 16.86
C THR A 6 -31.49 -16.91 16.56
N ILE A 7 -31.88 -15.64 16.65
CA ILE A 7 -31.00 -14.50 16.44
C ILE A 7 -30.09 -14.35 17.67
N ILE A 8 -28.77 -14.50 17.48
CA ILE A 8 -27.78 -14.40 18.55
C ILE A 8 -27.46 -12.93 18.86
N THR A 9 -27.15 -12.13 17.82
CA THR A 9 -26.80 -10.71 17.96
C THR A 9 -27.35 -9.90 16.79
N ARG A 10 -27.48 -8.57 16.97
CA ARG A 10 -27.85 -7.62 15.91
C ARG A 10 -26.86 -6.47 15.90
N GLN A 11 -26.49 -5.99 14.71
CA GLN A 11 -25.71 -4.78 14.57
C GLN A 11 -26.50 -3.56 15.06
N THR A 12 -25.98 -2.86 16.06
CA THR A 12 -26.64 -1.70 16.70
C THR A 12 -26.13 -0.34 16.22
N GLY A 13 -25.03 -0.32 15.46
CA GLY A 13 -24.38 0.91 15.01
C GLY A 13 -23.62 0.74 13.71
N THR A 14 -23.24 1.87 13.12
CA THR A 14 -22.46 1.91 11.87
C THR A 14 -21.34 2.95 11.97
N PHE A 15 -20.21 2.65 11.34
CA PHE A 15 -19.12 3.60 11.17
C PHE A 15 -19.27 4.29 9.83
N ARG A 16 -19.36 5.62 9.85
CA ARG A 16 -19.38 6.43 8.62
C ARG A 16 -18.05 7.15 8.47
N SER A 17 -17.28 6.77 7.44
CA SER A 17 -16.13 7.55 6.97
C SER A 17 -16.57 8.52 5.88
N ASN A 18 -16.01 9.73 5.88
CA ASN A 18 -16.21 10.71 4.79
C ASN A 18 -14.92 10.79 3.96
N CYS A 19 -15.07 10.91 2.64
CA CYS A 19 -13.98 11.08 1.70
C CYS A 19 -13.83 12.56 1.40
N ILE A 20 -12.86 13.26 2.00
CA ILE A 20 -12.66 14.68 1.66
C ILE A 20 -11.72 14.90 0.47
N ASP A 21 -10.86 13.94 0.06
CA ASP A 21 -10.03 14.10 -1.15
C ASP A 21 -9.66 12.82 -1.90
N CYS A 22 -9.71 11.63 -1.28
CA CYS A 22 -9.40 10.39 -1.99
C CYS A 22 -10.08 9.18 -1.33
N LEU A 23 -10.79 8.42 -2.16
CA LEU A 23 -11.47 7.16 -1.84
C LEU A 23 -10.53 6.12 -1.20
N ASP A 24 -9.24 6.22 -1.51
CA ASP A 24 -8.22 5.29 -1.08
C ASP A 24 -7.96 5.36 0.44
N ARG A 25 -7.92 6.57 1.04
CA ARG A 25 -7.77 6.72 2.51
C ARG A 25 -8.95 6.14 3.28
N THR A 26 -10.16 6.28 2.75
CA THR A 26 -11.36 5.69 3.36
C THR A 26 -11.43 4.19 3.19
N ASN A 27 -11.00 3.65 2.05
CA ASN A 27 -10.99 2.20 1.80
C ASN A 27 -10.02 1.49 2.76
N VAL A 28 -8.86 2.09 3.04
CA VAL A 28 -7.91 1.54 4.03
C VAL A 28 -8.54 1.45 5.42
N ILE A 29 -9.16 2.52 5.91
CA ILE A 29 -9.81 2.51 7.24
C ILE A 29 -10.97 1.50 7.29
N GLN A 30 -11.80 1.45 6.26
CA GLN A 30 -12.90 0.49 6.17
C GLN A 30 -12.38 -0.96 6.16
N SER A 31 -11.29 -1.23 5.44
CA SER A 31 -10.66 -2.55 5.43
C SER A 31 -10.15 -2.96 6.83
N MET A 32 -9.57 -2.03 7.58
CA MET A 32 -9.13 -2.30 8.96
C MET A 32 -10.30 -2.57 9.91
N LEU A 33 -11.37 -1.76 9.83
CA LEU A 33 -12.58 -1.98 10.62
C LEU A 33 -13.23 -3.34 10.31
N SER A 34 -13.25 -3.74 9.03
CA SER A 34 -13.80 -5.03 8.64
C SER A 34 -12.96 -6.21 9.13
N TRP A 35 -11.63 -6.07 9.19
CA TRP A 35 -10.75 -7.07 9.78
C TRP A 35 -11.05 -7.26 11.27
N CYS A 36 -11.14 -6.15 12.02
CA CYS A 36 -11.45 -6.18 13.45
C CYS A 36 -12.82 -6.81 13.71
N ALA A 37 -13.83 -6.44 12.92
CA ALA A 37 -15.17 -7.00 13.05
C ALA A 37 -15.21 -8.51 12.74
N LEU A 38 -14.42 -8.96 11.75
CA LEU A 38 -14.31 -10.37 11.41
C LEU A 38 -13.66 -11.17 12.54
N GLU A 39 -12.53 -10.70 13.07
CA GLU A 39 -11.86 -11.37 14.20
C GLU A 39 -12.77 -11.43 15.43
N GLN A 40 -13.47 -10.34 15.75
CA GLN A 40 -14.44 -10.30 16.85
C GLN A 40 -15.55 -11.34 16.65
N ALA A 41 -16.15 -11.40 15.47
CA ALA A 41 -17.18 -12.38 15.16
C ALA A 41 -16.65 -13.82 15.27
N MET A 42 -15.41 -14.06 14.85
CA MET A 42 -14.76 -15.37 14.95
C MET A 42 -14.41 -15.80 16.38
N ILE A 43 -14.10 -14.84 17.25
CA ILE A 43 -13.92 -15.07 18.69
C ILE A 43 -15.27 -15.40 19.34
N GLU A 44 -16.33 -14.67 19.00
CA GLU A 44 -17.68 -14.88 19.55
C GLU A 44 -18.25 -16.26 19.20
N ILE A 45 -17.96 -16.78 17.99
CA ILE A 45 -18.35 -18.15 17.58
C ILE A 45 -17.37 -19.23 18.09
N GLY A 46 -16.30 -18.86 18.78
CA GLY A 46 -15.32 -19.79 19.38
C GLY A 46 -14.34 -20.43 18.39
N ILE A 47 -14.22 -19.93 17.17
CA ILE A 47 -13.21 -20.40 16.19
C ILE A 47 -11.83 -19.81 16.52
N LEU A 48 -11.78 -18.54 16.92
CA LEU A 48 -10.56 -17.87 17.36
C LEU A 48 -10.56 -17.74 18.88
N GLN A 49 -9.36 -17.80 19.47
CA GLN A 49 -9.14 -17.54 20.89
C GLN A 49 -8.18 -16.35 21.03
N GLY A 50 -8.44 -15.48 22.01
CA GLY A 50 -7.61 -14.30 22.29
C GLY A 50 -8.36 -12.99 22.10
N THR A 51 -7.61 -11.92 21.83
CA THR A 51 -8.13 -10.56 21.64
C THR A 51 -8.02 -10.13 20.19
N VAL A 52 -8.97 -9.30 19.74
CA VAL A 52 -8.97 -8.70 18.41
C VAL A 52 -7.68 -7.90 18.18
N SER A 53 -7.05 -8.15 17.03
CA SER A 53 -5.87 -7.44 16.54
C SER A 53 -6.23 -5.99 16.20
N ARG A 54 -5.40 -5.04 16.65
CA ARG A 54 -5.61 -3.61 16.38
C ARG A 54 -5.20 -3.17 14.97
N THR A 55 -4.57 -4.06 14.22
CA THR A 55 -4.09 -3.82 12.85
C THR A 55 -4.48 -4.98 11.98
N ALA A 56 -4.98 -4.70 10.77
CA ALA A 56 -5.14 -5.69 9.72
C ALA A 56 -3.76 -6.14 9.23
N ASP A 57 -3.14 -7.04 9.98
CA ASP A 57 -1.84 -7.56 9.62
C ASP A 57 -2.01 -8.66 8.57
N ALA A 58 -1.53 -8.38 7.36
CA ALA A 58 -1.47 -9.40 6.32
C ALA A 58 -0.21 -10.26 6.42
N SER A 59 0.60 -10.09 7.46
CA SER A 59 1.66 -11.03 7.78
C SER A 59 1.07 -12.42 8.00
N THR A 60 1.89 -13.43 7.73
CA THR A 60 1.56 -14.84 7.93
C THR A 60 1.35 -15.21 9.40
N THR A 61 1.51 -14.25 10.32
CA THR A 61 1.47 -14.43 11.78
C THR A 61 0.13 -14.03 12.40
N SER A 62 -0.83 -13.52 11.61
CA SER A 62 -2.17 -13.25 12.13
C SER A 62 -2.88 -14.55 12.57
N PRO A 63 -3.77 -14.50 13.59
CA PRO A 63 -4.55 -15.68 14.00
C PRO A 63 -5.34 -16.29 12.83
N LEU A 64 -5.84 -15.42 11.94
CA LEU A 64 -6.57 -15.81 10.73
C LEU A 64 -5.69 -16.53 9.71
N SER A 65 -4.42 -16.14 9.54
CA SER A 65 -3.50 -16.82 8.63
C SER A 65 -3.03 -18.17 9.15
N HIS A 66 -3.03 -18.39 10.47
CA HIS A 66 -2.79 -19.71 11.07
C HIS A 66 -3.92 -20.70 10.77
N LEU A 67 -5.19 -20.26 10.82
CA LEU A 67 -6.35 -21.08 10.45
C LEU A 67 -6.47 -21.26 8.94
N TRP A 68 -6.25 -20.20 8.17
CA TRP A 68 -6.36 -20.19 6.72
C TRP A 68 -5.10 -19.62 6.07
N PRO A 69 -4.18 -20.49 5.61
CA PRO A 69 -2.99 -20.05 4.90
C PRO A 69 -3.33 -19.15 3.71
N GLY A 70 -2.70 -17.98 3.65
CA GLY A 70 -2.92 -16.98 2.60
C GLY A 70 -4.18 -16.13 2.76
N PHE A 71 -4.88 -16.19 3.90
CA PHE A 71 -6.06 -15.37 4.18
C PHE A 71 -5.79 -13.87 4.00
N GLY A 72 -4.72 -13.35 4.60
CA GLY A 72 -4.37 -11.93 4.52
C GLY A 72 -4.16 -11.45 3.08
N PHE A 73 -3.57 -12.28 2.22
CA PHE A 73 -3.40 -11.96 0.79
C PHE A 73 -4.75 -11.87 0.07
N ARG A 74 -5.63 -12.86 0.26
CA ARG A 74 -6.97 -12.85 -0.35
C ARG A 74 -7.83 -11.69 0.17
N PHE A 75 -7.77 -11.42 1.46
CA PHE A 75 -8.47 -10.29 2.07
C PHE A 75 -8.05 -8.96 1.44
N LYS A 76 -6.74 -8.73 1.32
CA LYS A 76 -6.19 -7.56 0.63
C LYS A 76 -6.64 -7.48 -0.83
N SER A 77 -6.65 -8.60 -1.55
CA SER A 77 -7.12 -8.63 -2.94
C SER A 77 -8.60 -8.27 -3.08
N ILE A 78 -9.46 -8.74 -2.17
CA ILE A 78 -10.89 -8.38 -2.16
C ILE A 78 -11.05 -6.87 -1.93
N TRP A 79 -10.33 -6.31 -0.96
CA TRP A 79 -10.38 -4.87 -0.66
C TRP A 79 -9.74 -3.98 -1.73
N ALA A 80 -8.76 -4.50 -2.48
CA ALA A 80 -8.23 -3.82 -3.66
C ALA A 80 -9.27 -3.78 -4.79
N ASN A 81 -9.93 -4.91 -5.07
CA ASN A 81 -11.00 -4.96 -6.06
C ASN A 81 -12.17 -4.03 -5.67
N ASN A 82 -12.54 -3.98 -4.39
CA ASN A 82 -13.55 -3.05 -3.89
C ASN A 82 -13.16 -1.59 -4.17
N ALA A 83 -11.90 -1.23 -3.94
CA ALA A 83 -11.39 0.11 -4.26
C ALA A 83 -11.48 0.42 -5.76
N ASP A 84 -11.13 -0.54 -6.62
CA ASP A 84 -11.20 -0.38 -8.07
C ASP A 84 -12.65 -0.13 -8.53
N TYR A 85 -13.61 -0.91 -8.03
CA TYR A 85 -15.04 -0.72 -8.36
C TYR A 85 -15.59 0.62 -7.87
N CYS A 86 -15.26 1.02 -6.63
CA CYS A 86 -15.69 2.31 -6.13
C CYS A 86 -15.03 3.48 -6.89
N SER A 87 -13.78 3.33 -7.35
CA SER A 87 -13.10 4.33 -8.18
C SER A 87 -13.71 4.43 -9.58
N LEU A 88 -14.01 3.29 -10.20
CA LEU A 88 -14.72 3.23 -11.48
C LEU A 88 -16.05 3.98 -11.41
N GLN A 89 -16.80 3.81 -10.33
CA GLN A 89 -18.10 4.48 -10.16
C GLN A 89 -17.97 5.99 -9.91
N TYR A 90 -16.91 6.43 -9.24
CA TYR A 90 -16.73 7.84 -8.89
C TYR A 90 -16.03 8.67 -9.98
N ALA A 91 -15.02 8.10 -10.63
CA ALA A 91 -14.15 8.81 -11.57
C ALA A 91 -14.16 8.21 -12.99
N GLY A 92 -14.83 7.07 -13.22
CA GLY A 92 -14.81 6.37 -14.51
C GLY A 92 -13.51 5.61 -14.80
N THR A 93 -12.52 5.66 -13.91
CA THR A 93 -11.24 4.97 -14.04
C THR A 93 -10.94 4.13 -12.79
N PRO A 94 -10.24 2.98 -12.93
CA PRO A 94 -9.76 2.20 -11.78
C PRO A 94 -8.89 3.04 -10.84
N ALA A 95 -8.72 2.58 -9.59
CA ALA A 95 -8.05 3.36 -8.56
C ALA A 95 -6.57 3.58 -8.92
N LEU A 96 -6.11 4.84 -8.87
CA LEU A 96 -4.75 5.22 -9.29
C LEU A 96 -3.61 4.49 -8.53
N LYS A 97 -3.90 3.86 -7.38
CA LYS A 97 -2.92 3.13 -6.55
C LYS A 97 -2.58 1.71 -7.01
N THR A 98 -3.42 1.06 -7.82
CA THR A 98 -3.15 -0.31 -8.33
C THR A 98 -2.09 -0.30 -9.44
N ASP A 99 -2.01 0.76 -10.25
CA ASP A 99 -0.94 0.89 -11.27
C ASP A 99 0.42 1.25 -10.67
N PHE A 100 0.46 2.00 -9.56
CA PHE A 100 1.73 2.30 -8.88
C PHE A 100 2.40 1.06 -8.26
N THR A 101 1.62 0.06 -7.87
CA THR A 101 2.15 -1.20 -7.28
C THR A 101 2.34 -2.32 -8.30
N ARG A 102 1.66 -2.28 -9.45
CA ARG A 102 1.79 -3.30 -10.51
C ARG A 102 2.71 -2.87 -11.65
N THR A 103 2.96 -1.58 -11.81
CA THR A 103 3.72 -1.03 -12.94
C THR A 103 4.60 0.13 -12.46
N ALA A 104 5.48 -0.13 -11.48
CA ALA A 104 6.67 0.70 -11.27
C ALA A 104 7.52 0.62 -12.55
N HIS A 105 7.18 1.52 -13.46
CA HIS A 105 7.48 1.49 -14.87
C HIS A 105 9.01 1.54 -15.02
N TRP A 106 9.60 0.61 -15.76
CA TRP A 106 11.04 0.57 -16.08
C TRP A 106 11.60 1.95 -16.50
N THR A 107 10.74 2.83 -17.00
CA THR A 107 11.02 4.21 -17.38
C THR A 107 11.45 5.12 -16.22
N GLU A 108 10.94 4.94 -14.98
CA GLU A 108 11.37 5.75 -13.82
C GLU A 108 12.80 5.38 -13.41
N LYS A 109 13.05 4.06 -13.29
CA LYS A 109 14.40 3.54 -13.02
C LYS A 109 15.36 3.92 -14.14
N ALA A 110 14.93 3.84 -15.40
CA ALA A 110 15.75 4.25 -16.54
C ALA A 110 16.08 5.75 -16.51
N THR A 111 15.12 6.61 -16.15
CA THR A 111 15.36 8.06 -16.04
C THR A 111 16.37 8.36 -14.93
N TYR A 112 16.23 7.70 -13.78
CA TYR A 112 17.19 7.86 -12.67
C TYR A 112 18.60 7.40 -13.06
N VAL A 113 18.72 6.25 -13.74
CA VAL A 113 20.01 5.72 -14.20
C VAL A 113 20.62 6.61 -15.30
N LEU A 114 19.82 7.11 -16.24
CA LEU A 114 20.31 8.01 -17.29
C LEU A 114 20.77 9.36 -16.72
N PHE A 115 20.01 9.92 -15.79
CA PHE A 115 20.35 11.20 -15.16
C PHE A 115 21.64 11.10 -14.33
N TRP A 116 21.72 10.15 -13.40
CA TRP A 116 22.89 10.01 -12.52
C TRP A 116 24.10 9.39 -13.24
N GLY A 117 23.87 8.45 -14.17
CA GLY A 117 24.92 7.89 -15.01
C GLY A 117 25.52 8.94 -15.94
N GLY A 118 24.67 9.74 -16.58
CA GLY A 118 25.09 10.86 -17.42
C GLY A 118 25.86 11.93 -16.64
N ALA A 119 25.35 12.34 -15.47
CA ALA A 119 26.03 13.29 -14.60
C ALA A 119 27.41 12.78 -14.17
N SER A 120 27.53 11.50 -13.77
CA SER A 120 28.80 10.90 -13.36
C SER A 120 29.81 10.84 -14.50
N VAL A 121 29.38 10.47 -15.72
CA VAL A 121 30.25 10.43 -16.91
C VAL A 121 30.67 11.83 -17.32
N LEU A 122 29.75 12.80 -17.33
CA LEU A 122 30.06 14.19 -17.67
C LEU A 122 31.05 14.79 -16.67
N SER A 123 30.86 14.55 -15.36
CA SER A 123 31.79 14.98 -14.33
C SER A 123 33.15 14.31 -14.48
N ALA A 124 33.22 13.01 -14.75
CA ALA A 124 34.49 12.31 -14.99
C ALA A 124 35.20 12.88 -16.23
N LEU A 125 34.48 13.10 -17.34
CA LEU A 125 35.05 13.70 -18.55
C LEU A 125 35.54 15.13 -18.31
N ALA A 126 34.81 15.94 -17.54
CA ALA A 126 35.24 17.28 -17.17
C ALA A 126 36.51 17.24 -16.29
N ILE A 127 36.60 16.30 -15.35
CA ILE A 127 37.80 16.10 -14.52
C ILE A 127 38.97 15.61 -15.38
N PHE A 128 38.77 14.73 -16.36
CA PHE A 128 39.86 14.30 -17.25
C PHE A 128 40.29 15.38 -18.25
N ALA A 129 39.35 16.21 -18.72
CA ALA A 129 39.63 17.27 -19.70
C ALA A 129 40.21 18.55 -19.07
N TYR A 130 39.82 18.87 -17.83
CA TYR A 130 40.19 20.11 -17.14
C TYR A 130 40.91 19.85 -15.80
N GLY A 131 41.22 18.60 -15.46
CA GLY A 131 41.85 18.23 -14.19
C GLY A 131 43.24 18.84 -14.01
N ASP A 132 44.00 18.99 -15.08
CA ASP A 132 45.31 19.64 -15.09
C ASP A 132 45.21 21.10 -14.60
N ASP A 133 44.19 21.84 -15.05
CA ASP A 133 43.91 23.24 -14.65
C ASP A 133 43.45 23.37 -13.18
N PHE A 134 42.85 22.32 -12.60
CA PHE A 134 42.29 22.34 -11.24
C PHE A 134 43.22 21.76 -10.17
N VAL A 135 44.06 20.77 -10.53
CA VAL A 135 44.94 20.07 -9.57
C VAL A 135 46.36 20.62 -9.60
N ASP A 136 46.90 20.99 -10.78
CA ASP A 136 48.31 21.35 -10.91
C ASP A 136 48.56 22.88 -10.91
N HIS A 137 47.65 23.71 -11.44
CA HIS A 137 47.81 25.18 -11.48
C HIS A 137 46.57 25.99 -11.03
N PRO A 138 46.19 25.95 -9.73
CA PRO A 138 45.08 26.76 -9.24
C PRO A 138 45.44 28.25 -9.24
N ARG A 139 44.86 29.04 -10.15
CA ARG A 139 44.99 30.51 -10.14
C ARG A 139 44.09 31.12 -9.08
N PHE A 140 44.67 31.49 -7.95
CA PHE A 140 44.03 32.35 -6.96
C PHE A 140 44.34 33.82 -7.29
N CYS A 141 43.30 34.56 -7.70
CA CYS A 141 43.27 35.96 -8.16
C CYS A 141 43.62 36.23 -9.64
N PRO A 142 42.81 37.05 -10.35
CA PRO A 142 43.22 37.74 -11.55
C PRO A 142 43.96 39.05 -11.20
N ASP A 143 44.98 39.40 -11.98
CA ASP A 143 45.55 40.75 -12.02
C ASP A 143 44.61 41.74 -12.73
#